data_AF-A0A1Q8AMS6-F1
#
_entry.id   AF-A0A1Q8AMS6-F1
#
_cell.length_a   1.000
_cell.length_b   1.000
_cell.length_c   1.000
_cell.angle_alpha   90.00
_cell.angle_beta   90.00
_cell.angle_gamma   90.00
#
_symmetry.space_group_name_H-M   'P 1'
#
loop_
_entity.id
_entity.type
_entity.pdbx_description
1 polymer ?
#
loop_
_entity_poly.entity_id
_entity_poly.type
_entity_poly.pdbx_seq_one_letter_code
_entity_poly.pdbx_strand_id
1 'polypeptide(L)'
;MKVDELLDRFEYLVQNARHVPLSTQVMVNEDEIMELIDQLRFNLPDEIKQANWTVAEQQRIITEAHAEAARIMSRANERAEETASEHEILRRAERHGTQVVKDAQAKSDEIIRQAEAYALEQLKHLEAHLGRTLATVRRGVEALQSSQPESGENDEAASK
;
A
#
# COMPACT_ATOMS: atom_id res chain seq x y z
N MET A 1 34.57 -1.45 -52.60
CA MET A 1 35.68 -1.30 -51.63
C MET A 1 35.26 -0.22 -50.68
N LYS A 2 35.46 -0.46 -49.38
CA LYS A 2 35.20 0.57 -48.39
C LYS A 2 36.30 1.63 -48.45
N VAL A 3 36.02 2.82 -47.92
CA VAL A 3 36.95 3.96 -47.93
C VAL A 3 38.28 3.63 -47.22
N ASP A 4 38.26 2.81 -46.18
CA ASP A 4 39.44 2.29 -45.48
C ASP A 4 40.31 1.43 -46.40
N GLU A 5 39.72 0.52 -47.16
CA GLU A 5 40.46 -0.30 -48.13
C GLU A 5 41.12 0.53 -49.25
N LEU A 6 40.47 1.62 -49.68
CA LEU A 6 41.03 2.55 -50.67
C LEU A 6 42.19 3.36 -50.10
N LEU A 7 42.10 3.77 -48.84
CA LEU A 7 43.18 4.46 -48.12
C LEU A 7 44.37 3.52 -47.89
N ASP A 8 44.13 2.27 -47.49
CA ASP A 8 45.17 1.26 -47.31
C ASP A 8 45.90 0.99 -48.64
N ARG A 9 45.16 0.95 -49.76
CA ARG A 9 45.76 0.79 -51.09
C ARG A 9 46.56 2.02 -51.52
N PHE A 10 46.06 3.22 -51.24
CA PHE A 10 46.80 4.46 -51.48
C PHE A 10 48.10 4.49 -50.68
N GLU A 11 48.05 4.16 -49.39
CA GLU A 11 49.22 4.06 -48.52
C GLU A 11 50.21 3.01 -49.04
N TYR A 12 49.73 1.83 -49.42
CA TYR A 12 50.56 0.79 -50.01
C TYR A 12 51.28 1.25 -51.29
N LEU A 13 50.59 1.95 -52.20
CA LEU A 13 51.20 2.46 -53.43
C LEU A 13 52.28 3.50 -53.13
N VAL A 14 52.04 4.39 -52.18
CA VAL A 14 53.02 5.42 -51.79
C VAL A 14 54.23 4.80 -51.10
N GLN A 15 54.03 3.82 -50.22
CA GLN A 15 55.11 3.14 -49.50
C GLN A 15 55.99 2.25 -50.40
N ASN A 16 55.40 1.63 -51.43
CA ASN A 16 56.12 0.75 -52.37
C ASN A 16 56.55 1.45 -53.66
N ALA A 17 56.32 2.76 -53.76
CA ALA A 17 56.70 3.55 -54.91
C ALA A 17 58.22 3.65 -55.06
N ARG A 18 58.70 3.77 -56.30
CA ARG A 18 60.12 3.82 -56.58
C ARG A 18 60.68 5.18 -56.16
N HIS A 19 61.61 5.20 -55.20
CA HIS A 19 62.27 6.43 -54.78
C HIS A 19 63.18 7.02 -55.87
N VAL A 20 63.16 8.35 -55.99
CA VAL A 20 64.07 9.08 -56.87
C VAL A 20 65.41 9.27 -56.15
N PRO A 21 66.56 8.83 -56.73
CA PRO A 21 67.87 8.98 -56.08
C PRO A 21 68.18 10.44 -55.76
N LEU A 22 68.77 10.69 -54.58
CA LEU A 22 69.12 12.02 -54.07
C LEU A 22 67.92 12.98 -53.86
N SER A 23 66.68 12.45 -53.78
CA SER A 23 65.45 13.21 -53.51
C SER A 23 64.58 12.50 -52.48
N THR A 24 63.66 13.24 -51.84
CA THR A 24 62.58 12.68 -51.00
C THR A 24 61.34 12.29 -51.81
N GLN A 25 61.39 12.44 -53.14
CA GLN A 25 60.26 12.18 -54.02
C GLN A 25 60.14 10.69 -54.36
N VAL A 26 58.90 10.25 -54.53
CA VAL A 26 58.52 8.91 -54.98
C VAL A 26 57.88 9.00 -56.36
N MET A 27 58.17 8.01 -57.20
CA MET A 27 57.63 7.89 -58.55
C MET A 27 56.45 6.92 -58.51
N VAL A 28 55.26 7.44 -58.85
CA VAL A 28 54.00 6.68 -58.82
C VAL A 28 53.33 6.73 -60.18
N ASN A 29 52.55 5.70 -60.50
CA ASN A 29 51.73 5.67 -61.70
C ASN A 29 50.56 6.66 -61.57
N GLU A 30 50.49 7.63 -62.48
CA GLU A 30 49.45 8.65 -62.50
C GLU A 30 48.06 8.04 -62.69
N ASP A 31 47.89 7.11 -63.63
CA ASP A 31 46.59 6.48 -63.92
C ASP A 31 46.05 5.72 -62.70
N GLU A 32 46.92 5.00 -61.99
CA GLU A 32 46.53 4.22 -60.80
C GLU A 32 46.17 5.11 -59.60
N ILE A 33 46.89 6.22 -59.38
CA ILE A 33 46.53 7.21 -58.36
C ILE A 33 45.20 7.89 -58.71
N MET A 34 45.02 8.26 -59.97
CA MET A 34 43.81 8.97 -60.41
C MET A 34 42.57 8.08 -60.27
N GLU A 35 42.68 6.79 -60.60
CA GLU A 35 41.60 5.83 -60.38
C GLU A 35 41.23 5.71 -58.89
N LEU A 36 42.22 5.66 -57.99
CA LEU A 36 41.97 5.63 -56.54
C LEU A 36 41.31 6.92 -56.04
N ILE A 37 41.73 8.08 -56.54
CA ILE A 37 41.12 9.37 -56.18
C ILE A 37 39.66 9.42 -56.62
N ASP A 38 39.35 8.94 -57.82
CA ASP A 38 37.97 8.91 -58.33
C ASP A 38 37.09 7.94 -57.54
N GLN A 39 37.62 6.76 -57.20
CA GLN A 39 36.93 5.81 -56.33
C GLN A 39 36.71 6.39 -54.92
N LEU A 40 37.69 7.09 -54.35
CA LEU A 40 37.56 7.75 -53.06
C LEU A 40 36.50 8.85 -53.12
N ARG A 41 36.53 9.70 -54.16
CA ARG A 41 35.55 10.78 -54.36
C ARG A 41 34.13 10.26 -54.55
N PHE A 42 33.97 9.09 -55.16
CA PHE A 42 32.67 8.47 -55.36
C PHE A 42 32.10 7.90 -54.05
N ASN A 43 32.91 7.18 -53.26
CA ASN A 43 32.41 6.44 -52.08
C ASN A 43 32.42 7.28 -50.78
N LEU A 44 33.39 8.19 -50.60
CA LEU A 44 33.55 8.98 -49.37
C LEU A 44 32.31 9.80 -48.96
N PRO A 45 31.58 10.47 -49.89
CA PRO A 45 30.43 11.28 -49.49
C PRO A 45 29.31 10.47 -48.83
N ASP A 46 29.06 9.26 -49.32
CA ASP A 46 27.98 8.42 -48.79
C ASP A 46 28.38 7.77 -47.47
N GLU A 47 29.64 7.37 -47.31
CA GLU A 47 30.19 6.93 -46.02
C GLU A 47 30.08 8.01 -44.94
N ILE A 48 30.40 9.28 -45.27
CA ILE A 48 30.27 10.41 -44.35
C ILE A 48 28.80 10.66 -43.98
N LYS A 49 27.89 10.63 -44.96
CA LYS A 49 26.45 10.78 -44.69
C LYS A 49 25.95 9.68 -43.76
N GLN A 50 26.35 8.43 -44.00
CA GLN A 50 25.96 7.30 -43.18
C GLN A 50 26.49 7.45 -41.75
N ALA A 51 27.76 7.82 -41.58
CA ALA A 51 28.35 8.07 -40.26
C ALA A 51 27.60 9.17 -39.48
N ASN A 52 27.32 10.31 -40.14
CA ASN A 52 26.57 11.40 -39.54
C ASN A 52 25.13 10.98 -39.17
N TRP A 53 24.48 10.20 -40.05
CA TRP A 53 23.15 9.67 -39.78
C TRP A 53 23.16 8.73 -38.58
N THR A 54 24.14 7.82 -38.48
CA THR A 54 24.27 6.90 -37.34
C THR A 54 24.46 7.66 -36.03
N VAL A 55 25.29 8.71 -36.01
CA VAL A 55 25.48 9.54 -34.81
C VAL A 55 24.19 10.28 -34.43
N ALA A 56 23.50 10.87 -35.42
CA ALA A 56 22.24 11.55 -35.18
C ALA A 56 21.15 10.59 -34.65
N GLU A 57 21.07 9.39 -35.21
CA GLU A 57 20.10 8.37 -34.81
C GLU A 57 20.41 7.84 -33.41
N GLN A 58 21.68 7.62 -33.08
CA GLN A 58 22.10 7.26 -31.72
C GLN A 58 21.67 8.33 -30.70
N GLN A 59 21.90 9.61 -31.02
CA GLN A 59 21.50 10.70 -30.14
C GLN A 59 19.98 10.78 -29.99
N ARG A 60 19.23 10.53 -31.06
CA ARG A 60 17.76 10.46 -31.06
C ARG A 60 17.28 9.36 -30.12
N ILE A 61 17.82 8.14 -30.26
CA ILE A 61 17.47 6.98 -29.43
C ILE A 61 17.77 7.26 -27.95
N ILE A 62 18.95 7.82 -27.63
CA ILE A 62 19.32 8.16 -26.26
C ILE A 62 18.34 9.17 -25.65
N THR A 63 18.00 10.21 -26.41
CA THR A 63 17.07 11.26 -25.96
C THR A 63 15.67 10.68 -25.71
N GLU A 64 15.19 9.83 -26.62
CA GLU A 64 13.90 9.15 -26.49
C GLU A 64 13.88 8.20 -25.28
N ALA A 65 14.94 7.41 -25.08
CA ALA A 65 15.08 6.53 -23.94
C ALA A 65 15.09 7.30 -22.60
N HIS A 66 15.79 8.44 -22.53
CA HIS A 66 15.77 9.29 -21.34
C HIS A 66 14.38 9.88 -21.09
N ALA A 67 13.69 10.35 -22.12
CA ALA A 67 12.34 10.88 -21.99
C ALA A 67 11.35 9.80 -21.50
N GLU A 68 11.44 8.58 -22.02
CA GLU A 68 10.58 7.48 -21.59
C GLU A 68 10.92 7.02 -20.18
N ALA A 69 12.21 6.93 -19.82
CA ALA A 69 12.63 6.65 -18.45
C ALA A 69 12.08 7.68 -17.46
N ALA A 70 12.14 8.97 -17.80
CA ALA A 70 11.56 10.04 -16.98
C ALA A 70 10.04 9.88 -16.83
N ARG A 71 9.31 9.54 -17.90
CA ARG A 71 7.87 9.26 -17.85
C ARG A 71 7.52 8.05 -17.00
N ILE A 72 8.30 6.98 -17.09
CA ILE A 72 8.11 5.77 -16.28
C ILE A 72 8.32 6.10 -14.80
N MET A 73 9.40 6.82 -14.46
CA MET A 73 9.67 7.22 -13.08
C MET A 73 8.57 8.13 -12.51
N SER A 74 8.09 9.11 -13.29
CA SER A 74 6.98 9.98 -12.86
C SER A 74 5.73 9.17 -12.52
N ARG A 75 5.32 8.28 -13.44
CA ARG A 75 4.15 7.41 -13.24
C ARG A 75 4.32 6.47 -12.04
N ALA A 76 5.52 5.92 -11.84
CA ALA A 76 5.81 5.06 -10.70
C ALA A 76 5.73 5.84 -9.38
N ASN A 77 6.21 7.07 -9.34
CA ASN A 77 6.13 7.92 -8.16
C ASN A 77 4.70 8.32 -7.82
N GLU A 78 3.90 8.74 -8.82
CA GLU A 78 2.47 9.03 -8.65
C GLU A 78 1.71 7.81 -8.09
N ARG A 79 1.95 6.62 -8.66
CA ARG A 79 1.34 5.36 -8.20
C ARG A 79 1.74 5.03 -6.76
N ALA A 80 3.00 5.25 -6.40
CA ALA A 80 3.50 5.00 -5.05
C ALA A 80 2.85 5.93 -4.02
N GLU A 81 2.68 7.22 -4.36
CA GLU A 81 2.02 8.20 -3.52
C GLU A 81 0.52 7.88 -3.33
N GLU A 82 -0.18 7.52 -4.41
CA GLU A 82 -1.56 7.05 -4.37
C GLU A 82 -1.71 5.83 -3.45
N THR A 83 -0.87 4.82 -3.65
CA THR A 83 -0.91 3.58 -2.84
C THR A 83 -0.59 3.85 -1.37
N ALA A 84 0.38 4.73 -1.08
CA ALA A 84 0.71 5.11 0.29
C ALA A 84 -0.47 5.82 0.97
N SER A 85 -1.13 6.74 0.26
CA SER A 85 -2.33 7.42 0.74
C SER A 85 -3.47 6.43 1.03
N GLU A 86 -3.74 5.50 0.11
CA GLU A 86 -4.73 4.44 0.30
C GLU A 86 -4.43 3.58 1.53
N HIS A 87 -3.17 3.17 1.72
CA HIS A 87 -2.74 2.40 2.90
C HIS A 87 -2.88 3.19 4.20
N GLU A 88 -2.60 4.49 4.21
CA GLU A 88 -2.82 5.32 5.40
C GLU A 88 -4.31 5.44 5.75
N ILE A 89 -5.17 5.63 4.73
CA ILE A 89 -6.62 5.67 4.89
C ILE A 89 -7.11 4.33 5.45
N LEU A 90 -6.67 3.22 4.87
CA LEU A 90 -7.04 1.87 5.33
C LEU A 90 -6.62 1.64 6.79
N ARG A 91 -5.36 1.92 7.14
CA ARG A 91 -4.88 1.79 8.52
C ARG A 91 -5.64 2.67 9.50
N ARG A 92 -6.04 3.88 9.07
CA ARG A 92 -6.87 4.78 9.91
C ARG A 92 -8.27 4.20 10.09
N ALA A 93 -8.87 3.67 9.05
CA ALA A 93 -10.19 3.03 9.09
C ALA A 93 -10.18 1.78 10.00
N GLU A 94 -9.16 0.93 9.91
CA GLU A 94 -8.99 -0.26 10.76
C GLU A 94 -8.84 0.11 12.24
N ARG A 95 -8.01 1.11 12.55
CA ARG A 95 -7.86 1.62 13.93
C ARG A 95 -9.18 2.17 14.44
N HIS A 96 -9.89 2.95 13.63
CA HIS A 96 -11.18 3.50 14.00
C HIS A 96 -12.22 2.39 14.23
N GLY A 97 -12.30 1.41 13.34
CA GLY A 97 -13.20 0.26 13.46
C GLY A 97 -12.94 -0.53 14.75
N THR A 98 -11.66 -0.81 15.05
CA THR A 98 -11.28 -1.49 16.29
C THR A 98 -11.66 -0.70 17.53
N GLN A 99 -11.46 0.63 17.49
CA GLN A 99 -11.86 1.51 18.60
C GLN A 99 -13.37 1.53 18.79
N VAL A 100 -14.16 1.62 17.71
CA VAL A 100 -15.62 1.58 17.76
C VAL A 100 -16.13 0.26 18.37
N VAL A 101 -15.56 -0.88 17.95
CA VAL A 101 -15.92 -2.19 18.52
C VAL A 101 -15.59 -2.25 20.01
N LYS A 102 -14.41 -1.77 20.40
CA LYS A 102 -13.98 -1.74 21.81
C LYS A 102 -14.90 -0.86 22.66
N ASP A 103 -15.25 0.32 22.17
CA ASP A 103 -16.13 1.25 22.86
C ASP A 103 -17.57 0.71 22.97
N ALA A 104 -18.06 0.06 21.91
CA ALA A 104 -19.35 -0.60 21.91
C ALA A 104 -19.41 -1.75 22.93
N GLN A 105 -18.35 -2.56 23.01
CA GLN A 105 -18.26 -3.64 24.00
C GLN A 105 -18.24 -3.07 25.43
N ALA A 106 -17.37 -2.09 25.70
CA ALA A 106 -17.29 -1.46 27.02
C ALA A 106 -18.62 -0.81 27.43
N LYS A 107 -19.33 -0.18 26.49
CA LYS A 107 -20.64 0.40 26.74
C LYS A 107 -21.70 -0.68 27.02
N SER A 108 -21.64 -1.79 26.30
CA SER A 108 -22.55 -2.92 26.51
C SER A 108 -22.36 -3.53 27.90
N ASP A 109 -21.10 -3.76 28.31
CA ASP A 109 -20.76 -4.29 29.63
C ASP A 109 -21.18 -3.34 30.76
N GLU A 110 -21.09 -2.02 30.53
CA GLU A 110 -21.60 -1.01 31.46
C GLU A 110 -23.12 -1.06 31.57
N ILE A 111 -23.85 -1.14 30.44
CA ILE A 111 -25.32 -1.24 30.44
C ILE A 111 -25.78 -2.49 31.19
N ILE A 112 -25.13 -3.63 30.96
CA ILE A 112 -25.46 -4.89 31.65
C ILE A 112 -25.28 -4.72 33.16
N ARG A 113 -24.13 -4.21 33.61
CA ARG A 113 -23.87 -3.98 35.04
C ARG A 113 -24.88 -3.01 35.67
N GLN A 114 -25.24 -1.93 34.97
CA GLN A 114 -26.24 -0.98 35.43
C GLN A 114 -27.63 -1.61 35.54
N ALA A 115 -28.02 -2.43 34.55
CA ALA A 115 -29.30 -3.13 34.55
C ALA A 115 -29.38 -4.18 35.67
N GLU A 116 -28.32 -4.93 35.91
CA GLU A 116 -28.23 -5.89 37.02
C GLU A 116 -28.32 -5.19 38.39
N ALA A 117 -27.59 -4.09 38.57
CA ALA A 117 -27.65 -3.30 39.80
C ALA A 117 -29.07 -2.76 40.05
N TYR A 118 -29.70 -2.21 39.01
CA TYR A 118 -31.08 -1.74 39.09
C TYR A 118 -32.07 -2.87 39.42
N ALA A 119 -31.96 -4.01 38.75
CA ALA A 119 -32.81 -5.18 39.02
C ALA A 119 -32.68 -5.66 40.47
N LEU A 120 -31.45 -5.73 40.98
CA LEU A 120 -31.19 -6.09 42.38
C LEU A 120 -31.84 -5.10 43.36
N GLU A 121 -31.74 -3.80 43.08
CA GLU A 121 -32.38 -2.77 43.91
C GLU A 121 -33.91 -2.93 43.91
N GLN A 122 -34.53 -3.13 42.75
CA GLN A 122 -35.98 -3.38 42.67
C GLN A 122 -36.40 -4.66 43.41
N LEU A 123 -35.62 -5.73 43.31
CA LEU A 123 -35.88 -6.97 44.06
C LEU A 123 -35.80 -6.75 45.58
N LYS A 124 -34.81 -5.98 46.07
CA LYS A 124 -34.71 -5.61 47.49
C LYS A 124 -35.91 -4.78 47.95
N HIS A 125 -36.37 -3.84 47.14
CA HIS A 125 -37.58 -3.07 47.45
C HIS A 125 -38.81 -3.95 47.55
N LEU A 126 -38.97 -4.89 46.61
CA LEU A 126 -40.07 -5.85 46.61
C LEU A 126 -40.02 -6.77 47.83
N GLU A 127 -38.84 -7.32 48.16
CA GLU A 127 -38.61 -8.14 49.35
C GLU A 127 -39.03 -7.40 50.63
N ALA A 128 -38.58 -6.16 50.80
CA ALA A 128 -38.95 -5.34 51.95
C ALA A 128 -40.46 -5.05 52.01
N HIS A 129 -41.11 -4.84 50.86
CA HIS A 129 -42.56 -4.64 50.80
C HIS A 129 -43.32 -5.90 51.19
N LEU A 130 -42.96 -7.05 50.61
CA LEU A 130 -43.56 -8.35 50.92
C LEU A 130 -43.34 -8.72 52.39
N GLY A 131 -42.15 -8.45 52.95
CA GLY A 131 -41.86 -8.68 54.37
C GLY A 131 -42.79 -7.90 55.31
N ARG A 132 -43.08 -6.63 54.99
CA ARG A 132 -44.05 -5.83 55.76
C ARG A 132 -45.48 -6.38 55.64
N THR A 133 -45.90 -6.74 54.43
CA THR A 133 -47.22 -7.31 54.17
C THR A 133 -47.40 -8.63 54.93
N LEU A 134 -46.40 -9.51 54.89
CA LEU A 134 -46.42 -10.81 55.56
C LEU A 134 -46.43 -10.65 57.08
N ALA A 135 -45.69 -9.68 57.63
CA ALA A 135 -45.75 -9.34 59.05
C ALA A 135 -47.15 -8.86 59.48
N THR A 136 -47.82 -8.05 58.63
CA THR A 136 -49.19 -7.60 58.89
C THR A 136 -50.19 -8.77 58.85
N VAL A 137 -50.06 -9.68 57.88
CA VAL A 137 -50.89 -10.89 57.81
C VAL A 137 -50.70 -11.77 59.05
N ARG A 138 -49.45 -12.02 59.48
CA ARG A 138 -49.16 -12.80 60.69
C ARG A 138 -49.81 -12.21 61.94
N ARG A 139 -49.67 -10.90 62.15
CA ARG A 139 -50.34 -10.20 63.26
C ARG A 139 -51.86 -10.35 63.20
N GLY A 140 -52.45 -10.27 62.00
CA GLY A 140 -53.89 -10.48 61.81
C GLY A 140 -54.35 -11.92 62.16
N VAL A 141 -53.56 -12.93 61.79
CA VAL A 141 -53.84 -14.34 62.13
C VAL A 141 -53.73 -14.58 63.64
N GLU A 142 -52.65 -14.11 64.28
CA GLU A 142 -52.46 -14.23 65.74
C GLU A 142 -53.61 -13.56 66.51
N ALA A 143 -54.05 -12.37 66.09
CA ALA A 143 -55.18 -11.67 66.69
C ALA A 143 -56.48 -12.50 66.62
N LEU A 144 -56.76 -13.16 65.48
CA LEU A 144 -57.93 -14.01 65.33
C LEU A 144 -57.84 -15.32 66.14
N GLN A 145 -56.65 -15.94 66.22
CA GLN A 145 -56.42 -17.15 67.02
C GLN A 145 -56.56 -16.88 68.53
N SER A 146 -56.05 -15.74 69.01
CA SER A 146 -56.24 -15.31 70.41
C SER A 146 -57.69 -14.90 70.73
N SER A 147 -58.51 -14.65 69.71
CA SER A 147 -59.92 -14.29 69.85
C SER A 147 -60.88 -15.48 69.77
N GLN A 148 -60.38 -16.72 69.57
CA GLN A 148 -61.18 -17.93 69.76
C GLN A 148 -61.25 -18.23 71.27
N PRO A 149 -62.42 -18.15 71.93
CA PRO A 149 -62.55 -18.58 73.31
C PRO A 149 -62.36 -20.11 73.38
N GLU A 150 -61.69 -20.58 74.43
CA GLU A 150 -61.72 -21.98 74.85
C GLU A 150 -63.18 -22.36 75.16
N SER A 151 -63.90 -22.86 74.15
CA SER A 151 -65.14 -23.57 74.36
C SER A 151 -64.79 -25.04 74.66
N GLY A 152 -64.44 -25.31 75.91
CA GLY A 152 -64.13 -26.66 76.38
C GLY A 152 -63.96 -26.71 77.90
N GLU A 153 -65.03 -27.15 78.57
CA GLU A 153 -65.00 -27.86 79.86
C GLU A 153 -64.47 -27.13 81.10
N ASN A 154 -65.40 -26.55 81.88
CA ASN A 154 -65.58 -26.89 83.30
C ASN A 154 -66.69 -26.02 83.91
N ASP A 155 -67.89 -26.59 84.07
CA ASP A 155 -68.72 -26.37 85.26
C ASP A 155 -69.86 -27.40 85.31
N GLU A 156 -69.46 -28.65 85.58
CA GLU A 156 -70.33 -29.66 86.17
C GLU A 156 -69.69 -30.11 87.49
N ALA A 157 -69.90 -29.36 88.58
CA ALA A 157 -70.00 -29.86 89.96
C ALA A 157 -69.91 -28.73 91.01
N ALA A 158 -71.05 -28.43 91.65
CA ALA A 158 -71.24 -28.16 93.09
C ALA A 158 -72.49 -27.28 93.26
N SER A 159 -73.68 -27.86 93.35
CA SER A 159 -74.32 -28.34 94.59
C SER A 159 -75.12 -27.24 95.32
N LYS A 160 -76.45 -27.46 95.31
CA LYS A 160 -77.46 -27.26 96.38
C LYS A 160 -77.42 -26.00 97.23
#